data_AF-A0A3D5PN11-F1
#
_entry.id   AF-A0A3D5PN11-F1
#
_cell.length_a   1.000
_cell.length_b   1.000
_cell.length_c   1.000
_cell.angle_alpha   90.00
_cell.angle_beta   90.00
_cell.angle_gamma   90.00
#
_symmetry.space_group_name_H-M   'P 1'
#
loop_
_entity.id
_entity.type
_entity.pdbx_description
1 polymer ?
#
loop_
_entity_poly.entity_id
_entity_poly.type
_entity_poly.pdbx_seq_one_letter_code
_entity_poly.pdbx_strand_id
1 'polypeptide(L)' 'MDRAQKEKLVEELGQIFESSGVVVVSHYAGLTVAEMQDLRARARAQGSSVRVAKNRLAKIA' A
#
# COMPACT_ATOMS: atom_id res chain seq x y z
N MET A 1 -0.62 -13.76 -10.65
CA MET A 1 -0.64 -12.33 -11.04
C MET A 1 -0.33 -12.25 -12.52
N ASP A 2 -1.39 -12.24 -13.32
CA ASP A 2 -1.27 -12.03 -14.75
C ASP A 2 -0.85 -10.59 -15.06
N ARG A 3 -0.30 -10.37 -16.25
CA ARG A 3 0.24 -9.06 -16.65
C ARG A 3 -0.81 -7.95 -16.56
N ALA A 4 -2.04 -8.24 -17.00
CA ALA A 4 -3.17 -7.32 -16.91
C ALA A 4 -3.52 -6.93 -15.45
N GLN A 5 -3.39 -7.85 -14.50
CA GLN A 5 -3.64 -7.55 -13.08
C GLN A 5 -2.54 -6.65 -12.49
N LYS A 6 -1.29 -6.80 -12.93
CA LYS A 6 -0.18 -5.95 -12.48
C LYS A 6 -0.30 -4.53 -13.02
N GLU A 7 -0.70 -4.37 -14.29
CA GLU A 7 -0.88 -3.06 -14.93
C GLU A 7 -1.96 -2.26 -14.19
N LYS A 8 -3.13 -2.86 -13.92
CA LYS A 8 -4.17 -2.22 -13.10
C LYS A 8 -3.68 -1.81 -11.71
N LEU A 9 -2.89 -2.66 -11.07
CA LEU A 9 -2.38 -2.39 -9.73
C LEU A 9 -1.33 -1.27 -9.72
N VAL A 10 -0.56 -1.13 -10.80
CA VAL A 10 0.37 -0.01 -11.00
C VAL A 10 -0.41 1.29 -11.24
N GLU A 11 -1.45 1.25 -12.07
CA GLU A 11 -2.31 2.40 -12.34
C GLU A 11 -3.03 2.90 -11.07
N GLU A 12 -3.61 1.98 -10.28
CA GLU A 12 -4.22 2.32 -8.99
C GLU A 12 -3.22 2.93 -8.01
N LEU A 13 -2.00 2.40 -7.94
CA LEU A 13 -0.96 2.93 -7.06
C LEU A 13 -0.51 4.33 -7.51
N GLY A 14 -0.37 4.56 -8.82
CA GLY A 14 -0.03 5.86 -9.38
C GLY A 14 -1.08 6.92 -9.05
N GLN A 15 -2.37 6.61 -9.21
CA GLN A 15 -3.46 7.51 -8.83
C GLN A 15 -3.46 7.84 -7.33
N ILE A 16 -3.16 6.86 -6.47
CA ILE A 16 -3.02 7.08 -5.03
C ILE A 16 -1.83 8.01 -4.75
N PHE A 17 -0.71 7.85 -5.44
CA PHE A 17 0.46 8.72 -5.25
C PHE A 17 0.23 10.16 -5.74
N GLU A 18 -0.50 10.36 -6.85
CA GLU A 18 -0.84 11.71 -7.33
C GLU A 18 -1.84 12.44 -6.43
N SER A 19 -2.81 11.72 -5.87
CA SER A 19 -3.88 12.32 -5.06
C SER A 19 -3.52 12.47 -3.57
N SER A 20 -2.51 11.76 -3.09
CA SER A 20 -2.11 11.78 -1.67
C SER A 20 -1.03 12.82 -1.42
N GLY A 21 -1.28 13.77 -0.51
CA GLY A 21 -0.30 14.80 -0.15
C GLY A 21 0.98 14.26 0.52
N VAL A 22 0.90 13.11 1.21
CA VAL A 22 2.05 12.46 1.85
C VAL A 22 1.89 10.94 1.76
N VAL A 23 2.97 10.25 1.37
CA VAL A 23 3.05 8.79 1.26
C VAL A 23 4.22 8.29 2.09
N VAL A 24 3.98 7.29 2.95
CA VAL A 24 5.03 6.68 3.79
C VAL A 24 5.24 5.24 3.36
N VAL A 25 6.48 4.91 2.96
CA VAL A 25 6.90 3.55 2.62
C VAL A 25 7.69 2.97 3.79
N SER A 26 7.25 1.82 4.29
CA SER A 26 7.93 1.11 5.40
C SER A 26 8.07 -0.38 5.13
N HIS A 27 9.11 -0.97 5.70
CA HIS A 27 9.27 -2.43 5.76
C HIS A 27 8.43 -2.97 6.92
N TYR A 28 7.40 -3.75 6.61
CA TYR A 28 6.54 -4.40 7.62
C TYR A 28 7.05 -5.80 8.03
N ALA A 29 8.23 -6.19 7.54
CA ALA A 29 8.82 -7.50 7.83
C ALA A 29 9.12 -7.63 9.33
N GLY A 30 8.55 -8.66 9.97
CA GLY A 30 8.66 -8.89 11.41
C GLY A 30 7.37 -8.63 12.19
N LEU A 31 6.34 -8.00 11.59
CA LEU A 31 5.03 -7.86 12.21
C LEU A 31 4.19 -9.14 12.08
N THR A 32 3.52 -9.50 13.17
CA THR A 32 2.48 -10.53 13.18
C THR A 32 1.20 -10.03 12.50
N VAL A 33 0.30 -10.96 12.18
CA VAL A 33 -1.01 -10.63 11.59
C VAL A 33 -1.83 -9.73 12.52
N ALA A 34 -1.77 -9.96 13.84
CA ALA A 34 -2.48 -9.16 14.83
C ALA A 34 -1.98 -7.71 14.86
N GLU A 35 -0.67 -7.50 14.83
CA GLU A 35 -0.07 -6.16 14.80
C GLU A 35 -0.39 -5.42 13.50
N MET A 36 -0.39 -6.13 12.36
CA MET A 36 -0.80 -5.56 11.07
C MET A 36 -2.29 -5.17 11.04
N GLN A 37 -3.15 -5.93 11.71
CA GLN A 37 -4.57 -5.59 11.82
C GLN A 37 -4.78 -4.34 12.68
N ASP A 38 -4.09 -4.25 13.81
CA ASP A 38 -4.15 -3.08 14.69
C ASP A 38 -3.62 -1.82 13.99
N LEU A 39 -2.47 -1.91 13.30
CA LEU A 39 -1.94 -0.81 12.50
C LEU A 39 -2.95 -0.33 11.45
N ARG A 40 -3.61 -1.26 10.73
CA ARG A 40 -4.64 -0.91 9.74
C ARG A 40 -5.88 -0.30 10.40
N ALA A 41 -6.26 -0.71 11.61
CA ALA A 41 -7.39 -0.16 12.33
C ALA A 41 -7.10 1.30 12.75
N ARG A 42 -5.91 1.54 13.33
CA ARG A 42 -5.45 2.88 13.73
C ARG A 42 -5.34 3.82 12.53
N ALA A 43 -4.78 3.35 11.42
CA ALA A 43 -4.70 4.14 10.19
C ALA A 43 -6.10 4.54 9.69
N ARG A 44 -7.06 3.59 9.63
CA ARG A 44 -8.43 3.89 9.19
C ARG A 44 -9.15 4.88 10.11
N ALA A 45 -8.92 4.80 11.43
CA ALA A 45 -9.49 5.75 12.38
C ALA A 45 -9.02 7.19 12.11
N GLN A 46 -7.84 7.36 11.53
CA GLN A 46 -7.28 8.65 11.12
C GLN A 46 -7.49 8.96 9.62
N GLY A 47 -8.37 8.23 8.93
CA GLY A 47 -8.63 8.41 7.50
C GLY A 47 -7.49 7.95 6.58
N SER A 48 -6.49 7.28 7.11
CA SER A 48 -5.34 6.76 6.35
C SER A 48 -5.56 5.32 5.91
N SER A 49 -5.00 4.94 4.76
CA SER A 49 -5.07 3.57 4.25
C SER A 49 -3.68 2.93 4.17
N VAL A 50 -3.59 1.66 4.56
CA VAL A 50 -2.35 0.88 4.50
C VAL A 50 -2.53 -0.23 3.46
N ARG A 51 -1.69 -0.24 2.43
CA ARG A 51 -1.66 -1.29 1.41
C ARG A 51 -0.28 -1.94 1.38
N VAL A 52 -0.27 -3.26 1.22
CA VAL A 52 0.95 -4.04 0.99
C VAL A 52 1.05 -4.27 -0.50
N ALA A 53 2.06 -3.68 -1.14
CA ALA A 53 2.32 -3.82 -2.56
C ALA A 53 3.62 -4.59 -2.80
N LYS A 54 3.75 -5.19 -3.98
CA LYS A 54 5.01 -5.84 -4.38
C LYS A 54 6.06 -4.76 -4.66
N ASN A 55 7.25 -4.89 -4.08
CA ASN A 55 8.31 -3.88 -4.18
C ASN A 55 8.63 -3.45 -5.61
N ARG A 56 8.59 -4.38 -6.57
CA ARG A 56 8.85 -4.05 -7.98
C ARG A 56 7.71 -3.24 -8.63
N LEU A 57 6.47 -3.42 -8.18
CA LEU A 57 5.32 -2.67 -8.68
C LEU A 57 5.28 -1.27 -8.07
N ALA A 58 5.55 -1.15 -6.77
CA ALA A 58 5.63 0.13 -6.07
C ALA A 58 6.78 1.04 -6.54
N LYS A 59 7.75 0.51 -7.30
CA LYS A 59 8.82 1.31 -7.94
C LYS A 59 8.46 1.82 -9.35
N ILE A 60 7.42 1.26 -9.95
CA ILE A 60 7.02 1.55 -11.34
C ILE A 60 5.78 2.44 -11.34
N ALA A 61 4.93 2.32 -10.32
CA ALA A 61 3.84 3.24 -10.00
C ALA A 61 4.39 4.55 -9.42
#